data_AF-A0A0R0LEX1-F1
#
_entry.id   AF-A0A0R0LEX1-F1
#
_cell.length_a   1.000
_cell.length_b   1.000
_cell.length_c   1.000
_cell.angle_alpha   90.00
_cell.angle_beta   90.00
_cell.angle_gamma   90.00
#
_symmetry.space_group_name_H-M   'P 1'
#
loop_
_entity.id
_entity.type
_entity.pdbx_description
1 polymer ?
#
loop_
_entity_poly.entity_id
_entity_poly.type
_entity_poly.pdbx_seq_one_letter_code
_entity_poly.pdbx_strand_id
1 'polypeptide(L)'
;MWVAAATKPFIKFQFHRHTTSLPLLLMANQASLSFSSSVSPVHAPLKRVGTHNGSFHCDEALGCFMIRLTNKFNSAEIVRSRDPQVLEVLDAVLDVGGVYDPARDRYDHHQKGFEEVFGHGFSTKLSSAGLVYKHFGKEIIAKELEVDEEHRDVHHIYLAVYKSFMEAIDAIDNGINQYDTDQPPRYVNNTHLSSRVGRLNLDWTDPDQSPEKENEAFQRAMALAGSEFLDSVRFHVNSWLPARSIVMETLAARHTVDPSGEILVLTKFCPVS
;
A
#
# COMPACT_ATOMS: atom_id res chain seq x y z
N MET A 1 7.32 -25.39 33.88
CA MET A 1 6.00 -26.04 33.93
C MET A 1 4.94 -24.94 34.04
N TRP A 2 4.43 -24.47 32.92
CA TRP A 2 3.26 -23.61 32.86
C TRP A 2 2.43 -24.03 31.66
N VAL A 3 1.23 -24.51 31.96
CA VAL A 3 0.19 -24.97 31.05
C VAL A 3 -0.64 -23.76 30.66
N ALA A 4 -0.87 -23.53 29.37
CA ALA A 4 -1.89 -22.61 28.89
C ALA A 4 -3.00 -23.42 28.22
N ALA A 5 -4.13 -23.56 28.91
CA ALA A 5 -5.35 -24.12 28.36
C ALA A 5 -6.06 -23.04 27.52
N ALA A 6 -6.35 -23.35 26.25
CA ALA A 6 -7.23 -22.54 25.42
C ALA A 6 -8.42 -23.41 24.98
N THR A 7 -9.63 -22.91 25.24
CA THR A 7 -10.89 -23.55 24.86
C THR A 7 -11.59 -22.75 23.76
N LYS A 8 -12.04 -23.46 22.71
CA LYS A 8 -13.09 -23.16 21.69
C LYS A 8 -12.73 -22.20 20.52
N PRO A 9 -13.49 -22.20 19.39
CA PRO A 9 -14.40 -23.21 18.81
C PRO A 9 -13.95 -23.71 17.41
N PHE A 10 -14.52 -24.84 16.99
CA PHE A 10 -14.30 -25.47 15.67
C PHE A 10 -14.94 -24.67 14.52
N ILE A 11 -14.16 -24.34 13.49
CA ILE A 11 -14.67 -23.99 12.15
C ILE A 11 -14.22 -25.10 11.18
N LYS A 12 -15.18 -25.83 10.60
CA LYS A 12 -14.94 -26.83 9.57
C LYS A 12 -14.73 -26.12 8.22
N PHE A 13 -13.54 -26.23 7.64
CA PHE A 13 -13.32 -25.92 6.23
C PHE A 13 -13.38 -27.20 5.39
N GLN A 14 -14.24 -27.20 4.36
CA GLN A 14 -14.27 -28.23 3.33
C GLN A 14 -13.12 -27.99 2.34
N PHE A 15 -12.27 -29.00 2.15
CA PHE A 15 -11.21 -29.00 1.15
C PHE A 15 -11.75 -29.51 -0.19
N HIS A 16 -11.66 -28.71 -1.25
CA HIS A 16 -11.66 -29.20 -2.62
C HIS A 16 -10.21 -29.30 -3.11
N ARG A 17 -9.80 -30.50 -3.53
CA ARG A 17 -8.50 -30.74 -4.15
C ARG A 17 -8.55 -30.29 -5.60
N HIS A 18 -7.78 -29.26 -5.95
CA HIS A 18 -7.37 -29.04 -7.34
C HIS A 18 -5.87 -29.31 -7.46
N THR A 19 -5.54 -30.31 -8.26
CA THR A 19 -4.18 -30.61 -8.71
C THR A 19 -3.88 -29.77 -9.95
N THR A 20 -2.90 -28.88 -9.87
CA THR A 20 -2.30 -28.27 -11.06
C THR A 20 -0.78 -28.40 -10.94
N SER A 21 -0.23 -29.25 -11.80
CA SER A 21 1.19 -29.39 -12.08
C SER A 21 1.67 -28.15 -12.85
N LEU A 22 2.72 -27.50 -12.35
CA LEU A 22 3.49 -26.50 -13.09
C LEU A 22 4.78 -27.17 -13.62
N PRO A 23 5.08 -27.12 -14.92
CA PRO A 23 6.38 -27.53 -15.41
C PRO A 23 7.34 -26.33 -15.39
N LEU A 24 8.55 -26.61 -14.90
CA LEU A 24 9.73 -25.75 -14.98
C LEU A 24 10.22 -25.73 -16.45
N LEU A 25 10.33 -24.56 -17.08
CA LEU A 25 10.97 -24.44 -18.40
C LEU A 25 12.07 -23.37 -18.36
N LEU A 26 13.30 -23.83 -18.58
CA LEU A 26 14.48 -23.01 -18.84
C LEU A 26 14.75 -23.09 -20.36
N MET A 27 14.68 -21.98 -21.08
CA MET A 27 15.18 -21.87 -22.46
C MET A 27 15.69 -20.45 -22.70
N ALA A 28 16.97 -20.33 -23.03
CA ALA A 28 17.55 -19.14 -23.64
C ALA A 28 17.18 -19.11 -25.13
N ASN A 29 16.85 -17.93 -25.67
CA ASN A 29 17.01 -17.70 -27.10
C ASN A 29 17.12 -16.19 -27.41
N GLN A 30 18.18 -15.83 -28.15
CA GLN A 30 18.32 -14.55 -28.82
C GLN A 30 17.48 -14.58 -30.10
N ALA A 31 16.67 -13.55 -30.33
CA ALA A 31 16.10 -13.26 -31.63
C ALA A 31 16.02 -11.74 -31.86
N SER A 32 16.52 -11.33 -33.01
CA SER A 32 16.61 -9.97 -33.53
C SER A 32 15.24 -9.34 -33.78
N LEU A 33 15.05 -8.10 -33.31
CA LEU A 33 13.84 -7.30 -33.51
C LEU A 33 13.88 -6.56 -34.85
N SER A 34 12.97 -6.91 -35.75
CA SER A 34 12.58 -6.10 -36.90
C SER A 34 11.54 -5.05 -36.47
N PHE A 35 11.85 -3.77 -36.67
CA PHE A 35 10.93 -2.66 -36.43
C PHE A 35 9.77 -2.67 -37.44
N SER A 36 8.54 -2.79 -36.95
CA SER A 36 7.34 -2.40 -37.69
C SER A 36 6.70 -1.22 -36.96
N SER A 37 6.69 -0.07 -37.63
CA SER A 37 6.08 1.17 -37.18
C SER A 37 4.55 1.03 -37.19
N SER A 38 3.97 0.77 -36.02
CA SER A 38 2.53 0.94 -35.82
C SER A 38 2.25 2.32 -35.23
N VAL A 39 1.31 3.00 -35.88
CA VAL A 39 0.88 4.37 -35.61
C VAL A 39 0.29 4.49 -34.20
N SER A 40 0.81 5.43 -33.41
CA SER A 40 0.35 5.71 -32.04
C SER A 40 -1.12 6.13 -32.00
N PRO A 41 -1.93 5.67 -31.02
CA PRO A 41 -3.28 6.17 -30.83
C PRO A 41 -3.21 7.59 -30.24
N VAL A 42 -4.02 8.49 -30.77
CA VAL A 42 -4.23 9.86 -30.26
C VAL A 42 -4.50 9.78 -28.75
N HIS A 43 -3.54 10.21 -27.92
CA HIS A 43 -3.69 10.16 -26.46
C HIS A 43 -4.81 11.12 -26.03
N ALA A 44 -5.85 10.56 -25.41
CA ALA A 44 -6.75 11.36 -24.58
C ALA A 44 -5.92 12.16 -23.57
N PRO A 45 -6.31 13.40 -23.23
CA PRO A 45 -5.58 14.20 -22.27
C PRO A 45 -5.44 13.43 -20.95
N LEU A 46 -4.25 13.48 -20.35
CA LEU A 46 -4.00 12.85 -19.06
C LEU A 46 -4.96 13.42 -18.03
N LYS A 47 -5.46 12.55 -17.16
CA LYS A 47 -6.20 12.95 -15.97
C LYS A 47 -5.33 13.83 -15.08
N ARG A 48 -5.96 14.72 -14.31
CA ARG A 48 -5.28 15.68 -13.43
C ARG A 48 -5.72 15.45 -12.00
N VAL A 49 -4.75 15.24 -11.11
CA VAL A 49 -4.97 14.97 -9.69
C VAL A 49 -4.40 16.12 -8.88
N GLY A 50 -5.24 16.71 -8.04
CA GLY A 50 -4.89 17.82 -7.16
C GLY A 50 -4.36 17.35 -5.82
N THR A 51 -3.35 18.04 -5.31
CA THR A 51 -3.00 18.05 -3.88
C THR A 51 -2.50 19.45 -3.51
N HIS A 52 -2.08 19.66 -2.28
CA HIS A 52 -1.62 20.98 -1.88
C HIS A 52 -0.18 21.29 -2.29
N ASN A 53 0.09 22.59 -2.43
CA ASN A 53 1.44 23.15 -2.51
C ASN A 53 1.96 23.56 -1.13
N GLY A 54 3.25 23.90 -1.05
CA GLY A 54 3.99 24.16 0.18
C GLY A 54 4.73 22.93 0.67
N SER A 55 5.06 22.94 1.97
CA SER A 55 5.59 21.75 2.65
C SER A 55 4.66 20.57 2.47
N PHE A 56 5.24 19.41 2.21
CA PHE A 56 4.54 18.16 1.97
C PHE A 56 4.88 17.07 3.01
N HIS A 57 3.98 16.13 3.17
CA HIS A 57 4.07 14.97 4.04
C HIS A 57 4.17 13.69 3.21
N CYS A 58 4.05 12.56 3.91
CA CYS A 58 4.20 11.26 3.32
C CYS A 58 2.91 10.75 2.70
N ASP A 59 1.77 11.13 3.26
CA ASP A 59 0.47 10.59 2.90
C ASP A 59 0.01 11.15 1.54
N GLU A 60 0.14 12.44 1.28
CA GLU A 60 -0.23 13.01 -0.02
C GLU A 60 0.79 12.65 -1.11
N ALA A 61 2.08 12.53 -0.77
CA ALA A 61 3.10 12.01 -1.67
C ALA A 61 2.82 10.54 -2.07
N LEU A 62 2.50 9.67 -1.10
CA LEU A 62 2.17 8.27 -1.35
C LEU A 62 0.81 8.13 -2.06
N GLY A 63 -0.20 8.87 -1.63
CA GLY A 63 -1.54 8.90 -2.24
C GLY A 63 -1.49 9.30 -3.71
N CYS A 64 -0.74 10.36 -4.05
CA CYS A 64 -0.52 10.78 -5.43
C CYS A 64 0.24 9.73 -6.25
N PHE A 65 1.16 8.97 -5.63
CA PHE A 65 1.84 7.88 -6.33
C PHE A 65 0.88 6.71 -6.61
N MET A 66 0.16 6.24 -5.58
CA MET A 66 -0.74 5.08 -5.69
C MET A 66 -1.87 5.33 -6.68
N ILE A 67 -2.52 6.49 -6.65
CA ILE A 67 -3.64 6.78 -7.55
C ILE A 67 -3.20 6.75 -9.02
N ARG A 68 -1.96 7.11 -9.33
CA ARG A 68 -1.39 7.05 -10.69
C ARG A 68 -1.13 5.63 -11.20
N LEU A 69 -1.20 4.61 -10.34
CA LEU A 69 -1.12 3.19 -10.71
C LEU A 69 -2.49 2.61 -11.12
N THR A 70 -3.58 3.36 -10.87
CA THR A 70 -4.95 2.93 -11.18
C THR A 70 -5.26 3.09 -12.67
N ASN A 71 -6.24 2.34 -13.17
CA ASN A 71 -6.71 2.43 -14.54
C ASN A 71 -7.34 3.79 -14.81
N LYS A 72 -8.08 4.31 -13.83
CA LYS A 72 -8.81 5.57 -13.95
C LYS A 72 -7.87 6.78 -14.03
N PHE A 73 -6.76 6.77 -13.28
CA PHE A 73 -5.83 7.88 -13.18
C PHE A 73 -4.41 7.52 -13.65
N ASN A 74 -4.30 6.52 -14.52
CA ASN A 74 -3.00 6.02 -14.98
C ASN A 74 -2.13 7.16 -15.51
N SER A 75 -0.95 7.33 -14.93
CA SER A 75 0.00 8.39 -15.28
C SER A 75 -0.56 9.81 -15.19
N ALA A 76 -1.59 10.05 -14.38
CA ALA A 76 -2.18 11.38 -14.21
C ALA A 76 -1.14 12.45 -13.87
N GLU A 77 -1.38 13.66 -14.35
CA GLU A 77 -0.63 14.86 -14.01
C GLU A 77 -0.95 15.26 -12.56
N ILE A 78 0.08 15.53 -11.75
CA ILE A 78 -0.10 16.06 -10.40
C ILE A 78 -0.08 17.57 -10.43
N VAL A 79 -1.13 18.18 -9.89
CA VAL A 79 -1.30 19.63 -9.77
C VAL A 79 -1.27 19.99 -8.28
N ARG A 80 -0.34 20.86 -7.88
CA ARG A 80 -0.18 21.28 -6.47
C ARG A 80 -0.72 22.69 -6.27
N SER A 81 -1.83 22.82 -5.54
CA SER A 81 -2.51 24.09 -5.27
C SER A 81 -3.42 24.01 -4.04
N ARG A 82 -3.65 25.14 -3.38
CA ARG A 82 -4.71 25.31 -2.37
C ARG A 82 -5.87 26.18 -2.85
N ASP A 83 -5.82 26.67 -4.09
CA ASP A 83 -6.89 27.49 -4.66
C ASP A 83 -8.12 26.61 -4.97
N PRO A 84 -9.27 26.83 -4.31
CA PRO A 84 -10.48 26.06 -4.55
C PRO A 84 -10.93 26.07 -6.01
N GLN A 85 -10.71 27.17 -6.75
CA GLN A 85 -11.10 27.27 -8.16
C GLN A 85 -10.23 26.38 -9.04
N VAL A 86 -8.95 26.22 -8.70
CA VAL A 86 -8.06 25.27 -9.38
C VAL A 86 -8.48 23.84 -9.08
N LEU A 87 -8.77 23.54 -7.81
CA LEU A 87 -9.11 22.19 -7.35
C LEU A 87 -10.47 21.69 -7.84
N GLU A 88 -11.43 22.59 -8.05
CA GLU A 88 -12.80 22.26 -8.46
C GLU A 88 -12.84 21.54 -9.82
N VAL A 89 -11.96 21.92 -10.75
CA VAL A 89 -11.93 21.39 -12.12
C VAL A 89 -11.05 20.14 -12.29
N LEU A 90 -10.38 19.68 -11.23
CA LEU A 90 -9.51 18.51 -11.30
C LEU A 90 -10.30 17.20 -11.17
N ASP A 91 -9.78 16.15 -11.80
CA ASP A 91 -10.44 14.85 -11.87
C ASP A 91 -10.48 14.15 -10.49
N ALA A 92 -9.42 14.31 -9.68
CA ALA A 92 -9.39 13.90 -8.27
C ALA A 92 -8.65 14.93 -7.43
N VAL A 93 -8.90 14.96 -6.12
CA VAL A 93 -8.18 15.81 -5.17
C VAL A 93 -7.89 15.05 -3.88
N LEU A 94 -6.65 15.12 -3.41
CA LEU A 94 -6.14 14.43 -2.24
C LEU A 94 -5.54 15.46 -1.29
N ASP A 95 -5.78 15.27 0.01
CA ASP A 95 -5.14 16.04 1.08
C ASP A 95 -5.37 17.56 1.06
N VAL A 96 -6.38 18.00 0.30
CA VAL A 96 -6.77 19.40 0.25
C VAL A 96 -8.23 19.53 -0.15
N GLY A 97 -8.87 20.60 0.36
CA GLY A 97 -10.26 20.94 0.05
C GLY A 97 -11.26 20.60 1.16
N GLY A 98 -10.86 19.86 2.19
CA GLY A 98 -11.65 19.53 3.37
C GLY A 98 -12.84 18.61 3.07
N VAL A 99 -12.72 17.74 2.06
CA VAL A 99 -13.82 16.87 1.59
C VAL A 99 -13.32 15.45 1.37
N TYR A 100 -14.00 14.50 2.01
CA TYR A 100 -13.98 13.09 1.65
C TYR A 100 -15.27 12.72 0.91
N ASP A 101 -15.16 12.46 -0.39
CA ASP A 101 -16.25 12.02 -1.25
C ASP A 101 -15.69 11.07 -2.33
N PRO A 102 -15.74 9.75 -2.09
CA PRO A 102 -15.27 8.75 -3.06
C PRO A 102 -15.99 8.78 -4.40
N ALA A 103 -17.25 9.24 -4.44
CA ALA A 103 -18.01 9.32 -5.69
C ALA A 103 -17.51 10.46 -6.60
N ARG A 104 -16.81 11.44 -6.01
CA ARG A 104 -16.17 12.57 -6.70
C ARG A 104 -14.64 12.52 -6.64
N ASP A 105 -14.06 11.39 -6.23
CA ASP A 105 -12.62 11.21 -6.06
C ASP A 105 -11.97 12.33 -5.22
N ARG A 106 -12.61 12.66 -4.10
CA ARG A 106 -12.09 13.61 -3.10
C ARG A 106 -11.66 12.82 -1.86
N TYR A 107 -10.39 12.90 -1.53
CA TYR A 107 -9.74 12.09 -0.49
C TYR A 107 -8.93 13.00 0.45
N ASP A 108 -9.64 13.86 1.17
CA ASP A 108 -9.08 14.67 2.26
C ASP A 108 -9.63 14.18 3.61
N HIS A 109 -8.82 14.28 4.66
CA HIS A 109 -9.12 13.86 6.03
C HIS A 109 -9.16 15.03 7.03
N HIS A 110 -8.78 16.25 6.61
CA HIS A 110 -8.64 17.43 7.48
C HIS A 110 -9.95 18.03 8.01
N GLN A 111 -11.11 17.54 7.58
CA GLN A 111 -12.42 18.02 8.02
C GLN A 111 -12.67 17.73 9.50
N LYS A 112 -13.32 18.68 10.17
CA LYS A 112 -13.71 18.53 11.57
C LYS A 112 -14.65 17.33 11.73
N GLY A 113 -14.31 16.45 12.68
CA GLY A 113 -15.10 15.25 12.96
C GLY A 113 -14.88 14.10 11.98
N PHE A 114 -13.76 14.12 11.24
CA PHE A 114 -13.35 12.95 10.46
C PHE A 114 -12.97 11.78 11.38
N GLU A 115 -13.62 10.64 11.16
CA GLU A 115 -13.49 9.41 11.95
C GLU A 115 -13.41 8.17 11.05
N GLU A 116 -13.16 8.35 9.74
CA GLU A 116 -13.09 7.22 8.82
C GLU A 116 -11.87 6.35 9.13
N VAL A 117 -12.10 5.04 9.20
CA VAL A 117 -11.08 4.02 9.41
C VAL A 117 -11.08 3.04 8.25
N PHE A 118 -10.00 2.26 8.11
CA PHE A 118 -9.91 1.22 7.09
C PHE A 118 -11.02 0.16 7.22
N GLY A 119 -11.49 -0.10 8.44
CA GLY A 119 -12.39 -1.21 8.75
C GLY A 119 -11.59 -2.46 9.10
N HIS A 120 -12.18 -3.66 8.92
CA HIS A 120 -11.48 -4.94 9.09
C HIS A 120 -10.81 -5.17 10.47
N GLY A 121 -11.27 -4.47 11.51
CA GLY A 121 -10.70 -4.54 12.87
C GLY A 121 -9.64 -3.49 13.19
N PHE A 122 -9.28 -2.63 12.22
CA PHE A 122 -8.40 -1.49 12.44
C PHE A 122 -9.19 -0.27 12.92
N SER A 123 -8.62 0.48 13.86
CA SER A 123 -9.23 1.66 14.48
C SER A 123 -8.48 2.95 14.19
N THR A 124 -7.33 2.89 13.51
CA THR A 124 -6.53 4.04 13.13
C THR A 124 -7.29 4.88 12.10
N LYS A 125 -7.40 6.19 12.35
CA LYS A 125 -7.98 7.15 11.40
C LYS A 125 -7.15 7.19 10.13
N LEU A 126 -7.80 7.26 8.97
CA LEU A 126 -7.10 7.32 7.69
C LEU A 126 -6.51 8.71 7.42
N SER A 127 -5.33 8.73 6.81
CA SER A 127 -4.78 9.88 6.08
C SER A 127 -5.28 9.88 4.63
N SER A 128 -4.86 10.86 3.82
CA SER A 128 -5.18 10.89 2.40
C SER A 128 -4.62 9.66 1.65
N ALA A 129 -3.41 9.18 2.01
CA ALA A 129 -2.88 7.90 1.51
C ALA A 129 -3.77 6.71 1.89
N GLY A 130 -4.21 6.65 3.14
CA GLY A 130 -5.08 5.59 3.63
C GLY A 130 -6.41 5.55 2.90
N LEU A 131 -7.01 6.70 2.59
CA LEU A 131 -8.23 6.81 1.79
C LEU A 131 -8.02 6.29 0.36
N VAL A 132 -6.93 6.72 -0.31
CA VAL A 132 -6.59 6.21 -1.65
C VAL A 132 -6.38 4.70 -1.62
N TYR A 133 -5.62 4.18 -0.66
CA TYR A 133 -5.40 2.75 -0.51
C TYR A 133 -6.70 2.00 -0.22
N LYS A 134 -7.60 2.57 0.59
CA LYS A 134 -8.92 1.98 0.87
C LYS A 134 -9.71 1.73 -0.42
N HIS A 135 -9.72 2.68 -1.34
CA HIS A 135 -10.52 2.59 -2.58
C HIS A 135 -9.81 1.90 -3.75
N PHE A 136 -8.48 1.99 -3.82
CA PHE A 136 -7.72 1.55 -5.00
C PHE A 136 -6.65 0.49 -4.68
N GLY A 137 -6.39 0.18 -3.41
CA GLY A 137 -5.34 -0.76 -3.01
C GLY A 137 -5.55 -2.16 -3.57
N LYS A 138 -6.79 -2.65 -3.62
CA LYS A 138 -7.13 -3.94 -4.24
C LYS A 138 -6.77 -3.96 -5.73
N GLU A 139 -7.14 -2.92 -6.48
CA GLU A 139 -6.80 -2.80 -7.91
C GLU A 139 -5.28 -2.90 -8.13
N ILE A 140 -4.50 -2.16 -7.33
CA ILE A 140 -3.04 -2.14 -7.44
C ILE A 140 -2.45 -3.53 -7.15
N ILE A 141 -2.93 -4.19 -6.09
CA ILE A 141 -2.48 -5.53 -5.72
C ILE A 141 -2.88 -6.58 -6.77
N ALA A 142 -4.09 -6.48 -7.31
CA ALA A 142 -4.58 -7.39 -8.35
C ALA A 142 -3.72 -7.32 -9.63
N LYS A 143 -3.28 -6.11 -10.01
CA LYS A 143 -2.32 -5.91 -11.10
C LYS A 143 -0.98 -6.57 -10.84
N GLU A 144 -0.43 -6.44 -9.64
CA GLU A 144 0.85 -7.07 -9.27
C GLU A 144 0.76 -8.60 -9.19
N LEU A 145 -0.44 -9.15 -8.91
CA LEU A 145 -0.71 -10.59 -8.93
C LEU A 145 -1.13 -11.14 -10.30
N GLU A 146 -1.48 -10.27 -11.26
CA GLU A 146 -2.10 -10.64 -12.54
C GLU A 146 -3.40 -11.47 -12.38
N VAL A 147 -4.25 -11.07 -11.43
CA VAL A 147 -5.55 -11.72 -11.13
C VAL A 147 -6.67 -10.69 -11.06
N ASP A 148 -7.91 -11.16 -10.91
CA ASP A 148 -9.08 -10.31 -10.66
C ASP A 148 -9.05 -9.67 -9.25
N GLU A 149 -9.61 -8.47 -9.10
CA GLU A 149 -9.66 -7.74 -7.82
C GLU A 149 -10.39 -8.48 -6.71
N GLU A 150 -11.37 -9.33 -7.05
CA GLU A 150 -12.12 -10.13 -6.10
C GLU A 150 -11.43 -11.47 -5.77
N HIS A 151 -10.23 -11.72 -6.30
CA HIS A 151 -9.45 -12.90 -5.95
C HIS A 151 -9.11 -12.88 -4.45
N ARG A 152 -9.34 -14.01 -3.76
CA ARG A 152 -9.12 -14.15 -2.31
C ARG A 152 -7.75 -13.70 -1.83
N ASP A 153 -6.71 -13.93 -2.63
CA ASP A 153 -5.35 -13.59 -2.25
C ASP A 153 -5.06 -12.09 -2.38
N VAL A 154 -5.79 -11.37 -3.25
CA VAL A 154 -5.80 -9.89 -3.27
C VAL A 154 -6.30 -9.38 -1.93
N HIS A 155 -7.41 -9.94 -1.42
CA HIS A 155 -7.93 -9.55 -0.11
C HIS A 155 -6.95 -9.85 1.04
N HIS A 156 -6.29 -11.01 1.03
CA HIS A 156 -5.28 -11.34 2.05
C HIS A 156 -4.12 -10.34 2.05
N ILE A 157 -3.58 -10.02 0.87
CA ILE A 157 -2.48 -9.05 0.74
C ILE A 157 -2.95 -7.64 1.09
N TYR A 158 -4.18 -7.27 0.71
CA TYR A 158 -4.75 -5.96 1.01
C TYR A 158 -4.78 -5.67 2.51
N LEU A 159 -5.18 -6.65 3.32
CA LEU A 159 -5.14 -6.54 4.77
C LEU A 159 -3.71 -6.58 5.33
N ALA A 160 -2.85 -7.42 4.77
CA ALA A 160 -1.46 -7.56 5.24
C ALA A 160 -0.64 -6.28 5.00
N VAL A 161 -0.70 -5.73 3.79
CA VAL A 161 -0.02 -4.47 3.42
C VAL A 161 -0.57 -3.29 4.21
N TYR A 162 -1.88 -3.24 4.49
CA TYR A 162 -2.40 -2.20 5.38
C TYR A 162 -1.74 -2.27 6.76
N LYS A 163 -1.80 -3.45 7.38
CA LYS A 163 -1.26 -3.70 8.72
C LYS A 163 0.24 -3.41 8.82
N SER A 164 1.02 -3.83 7.83
CA SER A 164 2.49 -3.78 7.89
C SER A 164 3.09 -2.48 7.38
N PHE A 165 2.32 -1.68 6.63
CA PHE A 165 2.85 -0.51 5.92
C PHE A 165 1.92 0.70 6.03
N MET A 166 0.67 0.61 5.55
CA MET A 166 -0.20 1.79 5.44
C MET A 166 -0.62 2.37 6.79
N GLU A 167 -0.94 1.51 7.76
CA GLU A 167 -1.44 1.96 9.07
C GLU A 167 -0.45 2.87 9.80
N ALA A 168 0.85 2.66 9.61
CA ALA A 168 1.88 3.54 10.18
C ALA A 168 1.89 4.92 9.52
N ILE A 169 1.63 5.01 8.21
CA ILE A 169 1.51 6.29 7.50
C ILE A 169 0.29 7.05 8.01
N ASP A 170 -0.85 6.37 8.09
CA ASP A 170 -2.10 6.91 8.62
C ASP A 170 -1.96 7.42 10.07
N ALA A 171 -1.34 6.62 10.93
CA ALA A 171 -1.14 6.97 12.34
C ALA A 171 -0.21 8.19 12.49
N ILE A 172 0.92 8.21 11.79
CA ILE A 172 1.91 9.31 11.89
C ILE A 172 1.28 10.63 11.44
N ASP A 173 0.56 10.61 10.33
CA ASP A 173 -0.06 11.79 9.76
C ASP A 173 -1.18 12.35 10.65
N ASN A 174 -1.97 11.47 11.27
CA ASN A 174 -2.99 11.86 12.26
C ASN A 174 -2.42 12.15 13.66
N GLY A 175 -1.10 12.12 13.85
CA GLY A 175 -0.46 12.38 15.15
C GLY A 175 -0.76 11.34 16.23
N ILE A 176 -1.07 10.10 15.82
CA ILE A 176 -1.40 8.99 16.71
C ILE A 176 -0.10 8.32 17.19
N ASN A 177 0.05 8.22 18.52
CA ASN A 177 1.17 7.52 19.13
C ASN A 177 1.05 6.00 18.94
N GLN A 178 2.18 5.32 18.74
CA GLN A 178 2.22 3.86 18.61
C GLN A 178 1.73 3.11 19.87
N TYR A 179 1.83 3.76 21.03
CA TYR A 179 1.40 3.21 22.32
C TYR A 179 0.57 4.25 23.07
N ASP A 180 -0.47 3.78 23.77
CA ASP A 180 -1.25 4.60 24.69
C ASP A 180 -0.50 4.75 26.02
N THR A 181 0.25 5.84 26.14
CA THR A 181 1.12 6.12 27.30
C THR A 181 1.40 7.61 27.43
N ASP A 182 1.43 8.10 28.68
CA ASP A 182 1.84 9.47 29.01
C ASP A 182 3.36 9.62 29.16
N GLN A 183 4.11 8.51 29.14
CA GLN A 183 5.57 8.53 29.28
C GLN A 183 6.23 8.93 27.96
N PRO A 184 7.23 9.84 27.98
CA PRO A 184 7.97 10.19 26.78
C PRO A 184 8.78 8.99 26.26
N PRO A 185 9.03 8.91 24.94
CA PRO A 185 9.84 7.83 24.38
C PRO A 185 11.29 7.93 24.89
N ARG A 186 11.92 6.77 25.11
CA ARG A 186 13.32 6.72 25.57
C ARG A 186 14.32 7.27 24.54
N TYR A 187 13.93 7.30 23.27
CA TYR A 187 14.70 7.89 22.17
C TYR A 187 13.74 8.31 21.06
N VAL A 188 14.15 9.29 20.26
CA VAL A 188 13.43 9.72 19.05
C VAL A 188 13.97 8.94 17.85
N ASN A 189 13.09 8.36 17.04
CA ASN A 189 13.46 7.63 15.84
C ASN A 189 12.85 8.28 14.60
N ASN A 190 13.70 8.91 13.77
CA ASN A 190 13.30 9.57 12.52
C ASN A 190 13.77 8.80 11.27
N THR A 191 13.98 7.47 11.39
CA THR A 191 14.39 6.62 10.24
C THR A 191 13.20 6.14 9.40
N HIS A 192 11.97 6.30 9.89
CA HIS A 192 10.75 5.88 9.19
C HIS A 192 10.50 6.68 7.90
N LEU A 193 9.62 6.14 7.04
CA LEU A 193 9.34 6.68 5.72
C LEU A 193 8.84 8.14 5.78
N SER A 194 7.90 8.48 6.66
CA SER A 194 7.39 9.85 6.74
C SER A 194 8.47 10.88 7.09
N SER A 195 9.41 10.53 7.98
CA SER A 195 10.57 11.36 8.27
C SER A 195 11.53 11.48 7.07
N ARG A 196 11.69 10.42 6.27
CA ARG A 196 12.52 10.43 5.05
C ARG A 196 11.91 11.28 3.95
N VAL A 197 10.60 11.20 3.76
CA VAL A 197 9.84 12.09 2.87
C VAL A 197 9.95 13.53 3.33
N GLY A 198 9.74 13.79 4.63
CA GLY A 198 9.85 15.13 5.20
C GLY A 198 11.21 15.80 4.93
N ARG A 199 12.31 15.03 4.92
CA ARG A 199 13.66 15.52 4.58
C ARG A 199 13.85 15.96 3.13
N LEU A 200 12.91 15.66 2.24
CA LEU A 200 12.94 16.10 0.85
C LEU A 200 12.31 17.47 0.66
N ASN A 201 11.57 17.99 1.65
CA ASN A 201 11.07 19.36 1.62
C ASN A 201 12.23 20.36 1.47
N LEU A 202 11.91 21.52 0.87
CA LEU A 202 12.86 22.62 0.83
C LEU A 202 13.15 23.10 2.25
N ASP A 203 14.44 23.31 2.53
CA ASP A 203 14.85 23.94 3.78
C ASP A 203 14.45 25.42 3.75
N TRP A 204 14.02 25.98 4.87
CA TRP A 204 13.63 27.38 4.97
C TRP A 204 14.79 28.36 4.67
N THR A 205 16.03 27.88 4.75
CA THR A 205 17.24 28.63 4.38
C THR A 205 17.64 28.46 2.92
N ASP A 206 16.95 27.61 2.15
CA ASP A 206 17.24 27.44 0.74
C ASP A 206 16.94 28.76 -0.01
N PRO A 207 17.91 29.33 -0.75
CA PRO A 207 17.71 30.59 -1.46
C PRO A 207 16.70 30.47 -2.61
N ASP A 208 16.42 29.26 -3.09
CA ASP A 208 15.43 28.98 -4.13
C ASP A 208 14.20 28.29 -3.51
N GLN A 209 13.17 29.09 -3.26
CA GLN A 209 11.85 28.66 -2.79
C GLN A 209 10.83 28.64 -3.95
N SER A 210 11.29 28.43 -5.18
CA SER A 210 10.41 28.43 -6.35
C SER A 210 9.43 27.25 -6.34
N PRO A 211 8.20 27.43 -6.87
CA PRO A 211 7.25 26.33 -7.06
C PRO A 211 7.83 25.17 -7.90
N GLU A 212 8.68 25.46 -8.87
CA GLU A 212 9.33 24.46 -9.72
C GLU A 212 10.22 23.53 -8.90
N LYS A 213 11.07 24.09 -8.02
CA LYS A 213 11.97 23.31 -7.16
C LYS A 213 11.20 22.54 -6.08
N GLU A 214 10.16 23.14 -5.53
CA GLU A 214 9.25 22.47 -4.59
C GLU A 214 8.56 21.26 -5.26
N ASN A 215 8.09 21.42 -6.50
CA ASN A 215 7.46 20.34 -7.26
C ASN A 215 8.46 19.24 -7.64
N GLU A 216 9.71 19.57 -7.97
CA GLU A 216 10.76 18.58 -8.18
C GLU A 216 11.02 17.76 -6.90
N ALA A 217 11.11 18.44 -5.76
CA ALA A 217 11.24 17.79 -4.45
C ALA A 217 10.05 16.86 -4.16
N PHE A 218 8.82 17.30 -4.45
CA PHE A 218 7.63 16.48 -4.31
C PHE A 218 7.65 15.23 -5.20
N GLN A 219 8.09 15.35 -6.46
CA GLN A 219 8.24 14.17 -7.34
C GLN A 219 9.24 13.15 -6.77
N ARG A 220 10.33 13.61 -6.14
CA ARG A 220 11.27 12.72 -5.44
C ARG A 220 10.62 12.05 -4.22
N ALA A 221 9.77 12.78 -3.48
CA ALA A 221 9.02 12.22 -2.37
C ALA A 221 8.01 11.15 -2.81
N MET A 222 7.27 11.41 -3.89
CA MET A 222 6.39 10.42 -4.51
C MET A 222 7.14 9.16 -4.93
N ALA A 223 8.30 9.32 -5.58
CA ALA A 223 9.12 8.19 -6.02
C ALA A 223 9.62 7.36 -4.82
N LEU A 224 10.11 8.01 -3.77
CA LEU A 224 10.59 7.37 -2.55
C LEU A 224 9.46 6.59 -1.83
N ALA A 225 8.34 7.25 -1.57
CA ALA A 225 7.22 6.61 -0.85
C ALA A 225 6.60 5.49 -1.70
N GLY A 226 6.43 5.75 -2.98
CA GLY A 226 5.88 4.81 -3.94
C GLY A 226 6.72 3.55 -4.14
N SER A 227 8.05 3.68 -4.21
CA SER A 227 8.92 2.51 -4.34
C SER A 227 8.84 1.60 -3.11
N GLU A 228 8.83 2.19 -1.90
CA GLU A 228 8.74 1.39 -0.67
C GLU A 228 7.37 0.73 -0.50
N PHE A 229 6.30 1.39 -0.94
CA PHE A 229 4.99 0.77 -1.01
C PHE A 229 4.96 -0.43 -1.96
N LEU A 230 5.50 -0.29 -3.18
CA LEU A 230 5.56 -1.39 -4.14
C LEU A 230 6.46 -2.53 -3.65
N ASP A 231 7.58 -2.22 -2.99
CA ASP A 231 8.43 -3.24 -2.37
C ASP A 231 7.67 -4.01 -1.28
N SER A 232 6.86 -3.32 -0.46
CA SER A 232 5.99 -3.94 0.53
C SER A 232 4.93 -4.85 -0.12
N VAL A 233 4.25 -4.39 -1.16
CA VAL A 233 3.28 -5.21 -1.91
C VAL A 233 3.95 -6.43 -2.51
N ARG A 234 5.09 -6.25 -3.21
CA ARG A 234 5.83 -7.32 -3.87
C ARG A 234 6.43 -8.32 -2.89
N PHE A 235 6.85 -7.87 -1.71
CA PHE A 235 7.23 -8.78 -0.63
C PHE A 235 6.05 -9.69 -0.25
N HIS A 236 4.85 -9.12 -0.10
CA HIS A 236 3.68 -9.90 0.26
C HIS A 236 3.26 -10.88 -0.84
N VAL A 237 3.32 -10.44 -2.10
CA VAL A 237 3.01 -11.25 -3.28
C VAL A 237 4.01 -12.40 -3.45
N ASN A 238 5.31 -12.10 -3.44
CA ASN A 238 6.34 -13.04 -3.89
C ASN A 238 6.93 -13.89 -2.75
N SER A 239 6.80 -13.46 -1.50
CA SER A 239 7.45 -14.11 -0.35
C SER A 239 6.45 -14.56 0.71
N TRP A 240 5.60 -13.65 1.19
CA TRP A 240 4.67 -13.93 2.29
C TRP A 240 3.53 -14.86 1.88
N LEU A 241 2.83 -14.56 0.77
CA LEU A 241 1.69 -15.35 0.32
C LEU A 241 2.08 -16.82 -0.01
N PRO A 242 3.18 -17.11 -0.73
CA PRO A 242 3.62 -18.49 -0.97
C PRO A 242 4.00 -19.25 0.30
N ALA A 243 4.47 -18.58 1.36
CA ALA A 243 4.78 -19.24 2.63
C ALA A 243 3.53 -19.87 3.27
N ARG A 244 2.35 -19.32 3.01
CA ARG A 244 1.08 -19.81 3.56
C ARG A 244 0.79 -21.25 3.15
N SER A 245 1.04 -21.65 1.91
CA SER A 245 0.79 -23.03 1.48
C SER A 245 1.69 -24.01 2.22
N ILE A 246 2.97 -23.66 2.42
CA ILE A 246 3.94 -24.46 3.17
C ILE A 246 3.45 -24.67 4.61
N VAL A 247 3.04 -23.60 5.29
CA VAL A 247 2.53 -23.68 6.67
C VAL A 247 1.25 -24.51 6.74
N MET A 248 0.33 -24.34 5.78
CA MET A 248 -0.92 -25.11 5.73
C MET A 248 -0.69 -26.60 5.49
N GLU A 249 0.26 -26.95 4.62
CA GLU A 249 0.67 -28.33 4.38
C GLU A 249 1.32 -28.94 5.62
N THR A 250 2.24 -28.22 6.28
CA THR A 250 2.84 -28.65 7.54
C THR A 250 1.81 -28.84 8.65
N LEU A 251 0.84 -27.92 8.76
CA LEU A 251 -0.27 -28.08 9.70
C LEU A 251 -1.10 -29.32 9.37
N ALA A 252 -1.40 -29.59 8.11
CA ALA A 252 -2.16 -30.79 7.73
C ALA A 252 -1.39 -32.09 8.02
N ALA A 253 -0.06 -32.09 7.84
CA ALA A 253 0.81 -33.23 8.07
C ALA A 253 1.22 -33.43 9.55
N ARG A 254 0.91 -32.49 10.45
CA ARG A 254 1.42 -32.52 11.84
C ARG A 254 1.23 -33.83 12.58
N HIS A 255 0.09 -34.51 12.38
CA HIS A 255 -0.21 -35.78 13.05
C HIS A 255 0.62 -36.97 12.52
N THR A 256 1.24 -36.84 11.34
CA THR A 256 2.18 -37.85 10.82
C THR A 256 3.58 -37.69 11.42
N VAL A 257 3.89 -36.50 11.94
CA VAL A 257 5.16 -36.17 12.59
C VAL A 257 5.07 -36.46 14.08
N ASP A 258 3.99 -36.02 14.72
CA ASP A 258 3.74 -36.19 16.13
C ASP A 258 2.25 -36.52 16.34
N PRO A 259 1.91 -37.68 16.92
CA PRO A 259 0.52 -38.08 17.13
C PRO A 259 -0.33 -37.04 17.88
N SER A 260 0.26 -36.25 18.80
CA SER A 260 -0.45 -35.19 19.52
C SER A 260 -0.81 -34.00 18.62
N GLY A 261 0.02 -33.75 17.59
CA GLY A 261 -0.11 -32.64 16.65
C GLY A 261 0.42 -31.31 17.19
N GLU A 262 1.10 -31.31 18.34
CA GLU A 262 1.69 -30.12 18.95
C GLU A 262 3.04 -29.76 18.29
N ILE A 263 3.70 -30.72 17.65
CA ILE A 263 4.96 -30.50 16.96
C ILE A 263 4.73 -30.34 15.46
N LEU A 264 5.24 -29.24 14.90
CA LEU A 264 5.27 -28.95 13.48
C LEU A 264 6.70 -29.06 12.96
N VAL A 265 6.87 -29.75 11.83
CA VAL A 265 8.15 -29.80 11.11
C VAL A 265 7.96 -29.20 9.73
N LEU A 266 8.62 -28.06 9.49
CA LEU A 266 8.71 -27.45 8.18
C LEU A 266 9.70 -28.26 7.33
N THR A 267 9.22 -28.85 6.24
CA THR A 267 10.08 -29.59 5.27
C THR A 267 10.89 -28.66 4.37
N LYS A 268 10.48 -27.40 4.29
CA LYS A 268 11.15 -26.32 3.58
C LYS A 268 11.13 -25.07 4.45
N PHE A 269 12.26 -24.35 4.51
CA PHE A 269 12.28 -23.04 5.13
C PHE A 269 11.30 -22.10 4.41
N CYS A 270 10.46 -21.42 5.18
CA CYS A 270 9.64 -20.32 4.72
C CYS A 270 9.69 -19.20 5.77
N PRO A 271 9.63 -17.92 5.36
CA PRO A 271 9.51 -16.83 6.32
C PRO A 271 8.22 -17.03 7.13
N VAL A 272 8.36 -17.08 8.45
CA VAL A 272 7.23 -17.04 9.37
C VAL A 272 7.14 -15.60 9.88
N SER A 273 6.03 -14.93 9.54
CA SER A 273 5.64 -13.63 10.13
C SER A 273 4.30 -13.79 10.81
#